data_AF-A0A2V8VHX2-F1
#
_entry.id   AF-A0A2V8VHX2-F1
#
_cell.length_a   1.000
_cell.length_b   1.000
_cell.length_c   1.000
_cell.angle_alpha   90.00
_cell.angle_beta   90.00
_cell.angle_gamma   90.00
#
_symmetry.space_group_name_H-M   'P 1'
#
loop_
_entity.id
_entity.type
_entity.pdbx_description
1 polymer ?
#
loop_
_entity_poly.entity_id
_entity_poly.type
_entity_poly.pdbx_seq_one_letter_code
_entity_poly.pdbx_strand_id
1 'polypeptide(L)'
;MAFLRNRRAEARDDLVIASLDASGERTLSSRNHPAKFGYASAPAWRPDGDVITVAYEDADERGRYTTLANIDVQTGAQKPLPSQRWQFIERMVWLPNGSTLLVIGQDPESTFQQIWAVPARGGKPHKVTNDLNDYIGIRVN
;
A
#
# COMPACT_ATOMS: atom_id res chain seq x y z
N MET A 1 3.92 3.16 -15.04
CA MET A 1 3.23 2.12 -14.24
C MET A 1 4.13 1.64 -13.10
N ALA A 2 3.55 1.08 -12.05
CA ALA A 2 4.29 0.44 -10.95
C ALA A 2 3.67 -0.94 -10.63
N PHE A 3 4.50 -1.92 -10.29
CA PHE A 3 4.06 -3.27 -9.98
C PHE A 3 5.03 -3.96 -9.02
N LEU A 4 4.55 -5.02 -8.36
CA LEU A 4 5.35 -5.88 -7.49
C LEU A 4 5.85 -7.10 -8.26
N ARG A 5 7.10 -7.48 -8.03
CA ARG A 5 7.73 -8.66 -8.65
C ARG A 5 8.35 -9.57 -7.59
N ASN A 6 7.89 -10.81 -7.53
CA ASN A 6 8.47 -11.82 -6.66
C ASN A 6 9.71 -12.46 -7.30
N ARG A 7 10.86 -12.37 -6.64
CA ARG A 7 12.14 -12.96 -7.06
C ARG A 7 12.44 -14.20 -6.21
N ARG A 8 11.73 -15.30 -6.46
CA ARG A 8 11.82 -16.52 -5.62
C ARG A 8 13.24 -17.05 -5.46
N ALA A 9 14.01 -17.09 -6.56
CA ALA A 9 15.39 -17.58 -6.53
C ALA A 9 16.31 -16.73 -5.64
N GLU A 10 15.99 -15.46 -5.45
CA GLU A 10 16.76 -14.49 -4.65
C GLU A 10 16.13 -14.25 -3.27
N ALA A 11 15.05 -14.98 -2.94
CA ALA A 11 14.27 -14.82 -1.70
C ALA A 11 13.91 -13.35 -1.39
N ARG A 12 13.47 -12.60 -2.41
CA ARG A 12 13.06 -11.20 -2.25
C ARG A 12 11.87 -10.81 -3.12
N ASP A 13 11.30 -9.67 -2.81
CA ASP A 13 10.32 -8.98 -3.63
C ASP A 13 10.85 -7.62 -4.08
N ASP A 14 10.48 -7.19 -5.27
CA ASP A 14 10.83 -5.88 -5.84
C ASP A 14 9.57 -5.05 -6.08
N LEU A 15 9.60 -3.77 -5.72
CA LEU A 15 8.75 -2.74 -6.32
C LEU A 15 9.45 -2.22 -7.56
N VAL A 16 8.79 -2.35 -8.70
CA VAL A 16 9.33 -1.98 -10.01
C VAL A 16 8.46 -0.89 -10.63
N ILE A 17 9.11 0.06 -11.30
CA ILE A 17 8.44 1.06 -12.14
C ILE A 17 8.91 0.90 -13.58
N ALA A 18 8.01 1.18 -14.53
CA ALA A 18 8.28 1.17 -15.96
C ALA A 18 7.34 2.14 -16.69
N SER A 19 7.70 2.53 -17.91
CA SER A 19 6.80 3.23 -18.83
C SER A 19 5.65 2.32 -19.29
N LEU A 20 4.61 2.89 -19.90
CA LEU A 20 3.44 2.11 -20.37
C LEU A 20 3.79 1.15 -21.51
N ASP A 21 4.80 1.47 -22.31
CA ASP A 21 5.39 0.61 -23.33
C ASP A 21 6.39 -0.41 -22.76
N ALA A 22 6.43 -0.56 -21.42
CA ALA A 22 7.38 -1.37 -20.66
C ALA A 22 8.86 -0.99 -20.84
N SER A 23 9.16 0.16 -21.46
CA SER A 23 10.52 0.70 -21.50
C SER A 23 10.93 1.32 -20.16
N GLY A 24 12.24 1.52 -19.96
CA GLY A 24 12.75 2.23 -18.80
C GLY A 24 12.47 1.55 -17.46
N GLU A 25 12.32 0.22 -17.47
CA GLU A 25 12.09 -0.54 -16.25
C GLU A 25 13.24 -0.37 -15.25
N ARG A 26 12.91 -0.05 -13.99
CA ARG A 26 13.88 -0.06 -12.89
C ARG A 26 13.24 -0.52 -11.58
N THR A 27 14.01 -1.27 -10.79
CA THR A 27 13.67 -1.58 -9.41
C THR A 27 13.81 -0.32 -8.56
N LEU A 28 12.73 0.05 -7.87
CA LEU A 28 12.69 1.23 -7.00
C LEU A 28 12.98 0.87 -5.54
N SER A 29 12.52 -0.29 -5.08
CA SER A 29 12.74 -0.78 -3.72
C SER A 29 12.66 -2.29 -3.67
N SER A 30 13.38 -2.94 -2.76
CA SER A 30 13.36 -4.40 -2.57
C SER A 30 13.15 -4.77 -1.11
N ARG A 31 12.48 -5.90 -0.86
CA ARG A 31 12.31 -6.50 0.47
C ARG A 31 12.79 -7.95 0.45
N ASN A 32 13.78 -8.27 1.30
CA ASN A 32 14.24 -9.63 1.47
C ASN A 32 13.27 -10.39 2.38
N HIS A 33 12.95 -11.63 2.00
CA HIS A 33 12.09 -12.51 2.81
C HIS A 33 12.74 -12.78 4.17
N PRO A 34 11.96 -12.96 5.25
CA PRO A 34 10.51 -13.20 5.26
C PRO A 34 9.64 -11.95 5.10
N ALA A 35 10.22 -10.75 5.15
CA ALA A 35 9.49 -9.50 4.93
C ALA A 35 9.02 -9.41 3.46
N LYS A 36 7.76 -9.02 3.24
CA LYS A 36 7.14 -9.00 1.90
C LYS A 36 6.38 -7.70 1.64
N PHE A 37 6.16 -7.39 0.37
CA PHE A 37 5.09 -6.47 0.01
C PHE A 37 3.74 -7.19 0.12
N GLY A 38 2.68 -6.44 0.39
CA GLY A 38 1.31 -6.95 0.38
C GLY A 38 0.81 -7.09 -1.06
N TYR A 39 0.79 -8.32 -1.57
CA TYR A 39 0.39 -8.62 -2.96
C TYR A 39 -1.12 -8.52 -3.20
N ALA A 40 -1.92 -8.46 -2.14
CA ALA A 40 -3.35 -8.25 -2.23
C ALA A 40 -3.73 -6.87 -2.79
N SER A 41 -2.86 -5.87 -2.63
CA SER A 41 -3.09 -4.50 -3.07
C SER A 41 -2.03 -4.05 -4.08
N ALA A 42 -2.47 -3.49 -5.20
CA ALA A 42 -1.56 -2.88 -6.16
C ALA A 42 -0.91 -1.61 -5.58
N PRO A 43 0.35 -1.29 -5.95
CA PRO A 43 0.98 -0.02 -5.60
C PRO A 43 0.15 1.17 -6.09
N ALA A 44 0.00 2.21 -5.26
CA ALA A 44 -0.81 3.38 -5.57
C ALA A 44 0.07 4.62 -5.75
N TRP A 45 0.04 5.23 -6.93
CA TRP A 45 0.73 6.50 -7.19
C TRP A 45 0.00 7.65 -6.49
N ARG A 46 0.76 8.50 -5.78
CA ARG A 46 0.25 9.81 -5.39
C ARG A 46 0.14 10.69 -6.65
N PRO A 47 -0.87 11.56 -6.78
CA PRO A 47 -1.12 12.30 -8.02
C PRO A 47 0.02 13.18 -8.53
N ASP A 48 0.93 13.59 -7.64
CA ASP A 48 2.11 14.37 -8.02
C ASP A 48 3.23 13.52 -8.66
N GLY A 49 3.12 12.19 -8.63
CA GLY A 49 4.10 11.30 -9.27
C GLY A 49 5.38 11.08 -8.46
N ASP A 50 5.56 11.76 -7.33
CA ASP A 50 6.81 11.67 -6.56
C ASP A 50 6.82 10.48 -5.58
N VAL A 51 5.64 9.92 -5.29
CA VAL A 51 5.46 8.90 -4.26
C VAL A 51 4.60 7.75 -4.78
N ILE A 52 5.03 6.53 -4.44
CA ILE A 52 4.22 5.32 -4.58
C ILE A 52 3.95 4.77 -3.18
N THR A 53 2.68 4.59 -2.83
CA THR A 53 2.30 3.90 -1.60
C THR A 53 2.16 2.41 -1.85
N VAL A 54 2.72 1.61 -0.95
CA VAL A 54 2.68 0.15 -0.96
C VAL A 54 2.21 -0.38 0.38
N ALA A 55 1.62 -1.57 0.36
CA ALA A 55 1.38 -2.36 1.55
C ALA A 55 2.60 -3.22 1.87
N TYR A 56 2.88 -3.42 3.16
CA TYR A 56 3.86 -4.39 3.66
C TYR A 56 3.18 -5.41 4.52
N GLU A 57 3.53 -6.68 4.30
CA GLU A 57 3.18 -7.77 5.19
C GLU A 57 4.35 -8.07 6.11
N ASP A 58 4.05 -8.17 7.40
CA ASP A 58 4.99 -8.45 8.46
C ASP A 58 4.33 -9.33 9.54
N ALA A 59 5.11 -9.79 10.51
CA ALA A 59 4.63 -10.61 11.61
C ALA A 59 5.36 -10.27 12.91
N ASP A 60 4.62 -10.28 14.01
CA ASP A 60 5.13 -10.14 15.36
C ASP A 60 4.43 -11.16 16.30
N GLU A 61 4.64 -11.02 17.61
CA GLU A 61 4.02 -11.87 18.63
C GLU A 61 2.47 -11.84 18.60
N ARG A 62 1.88 -10.81 18.00
CA ARG A 62 0.43 -10.65 17.84
C ARG A 62 -0.08 -11.19 16.50
N GLY A 63 0.78 -11.89 15.74
CA GLY A 63 0.46 -12.51 14.46
C GLY A 63 0.87 -11.67 13.25
N ARG A 64 0.34 -12.04 12.08
CA ARG A 64 0.59 -11.30 10.83
C ARG A 64 -0.18 -9.98 10.80
N TYR A 65 0.40 -9.00 10.12
CA TYR A 65 -0.25 -7.72 9.89
C TYR A 65 0.23 -7.03 8.62
N THR A 66 -0.58 -6.06 8.20
CA THR A 66 -0.27 -5.17 7.08
C THR A 66 -0.08 -3.74 7.57
N THR A 67 0.90 -3.05 7.00
CA THR A 67 1.13 -1.61 7.16
C THR A 67 1.29 -0.93 5.81
N LEU A 68 1.29 0.40 5.79
CA LEU A 68 1.49 1.19 4.59
C LEU A 68 2.80 1.96 4.63
N ALA A 69 3.47 2.05 3.49
CA ALA A 69 4.65 2.88 3.34
C ALA A 69 4.63 3.64 2.02
N ASN A 70 5.17 4.84 2.06
CA ASN A 70 5.47 5.65 0.89
C ASN A 70 6.90 5.35 0.44
N ILE A 71 7.07 5.14 -0.86
CA ILE A 71 8.35 5.01 -1.53
C ILE A 71 8.54 6.25 -2.40
N ASP A 72 9.62 6.98 -2.15
CA ASP A 72 10.05 8.10 -2.97
C ASP A 72 10.53 7.59 -4.34
N VAL A 73 9.96 8.12 -5.42
CA VAL A 73 10.18 7.62 -6.79
C VAL A 73 11.58 7.94 -7.31
N GLN A 74 12.22 9.00 -6.79
CA GLN A 74 13.54 9.41 -7.23
C GLN A 74 14.65 8.62 -6.53
N THR A 75 14.49 8.40 -5.22
CA THR A 75 15.54 7.86 -4.34
C THR A 75 15.31 6.40 -3.93
N GLY A 76 14.08 5.89 -4.08
CA GLY A 76 13.68 4.60 -3.52
C GLY A 76 13.52 4.61 -2.00
N ALA A 77 13.66 5.78 -1.36
CA ALA A 77 13.60 5.90 0.09
C ALA A 77 12.20 5.56 0.61
N GLN A 78 12.16 4.67 1.59
CA GLN A 78 10.95 4.26 2.28
C GLN A 78 10.66 5.20 3.45
N LYS A 79 9.41 5.67 3.54
CA LYS A 79 8.87 6.38 4.69
C LYS A 79 7.58 5.69 5.15
N PRO A 80 7.50 5.20 6.39
CA PRO A 80 6.24 4.68 6.92
C PRO A 80 5.14 5.74 6.78
N LEU A 81 3.99 5.33 6.24
CA LEU A 81 2.80 6.17 6.31
C LEU A 81 2.22 5.98 7.72
N PRO A 82 1.76 7.03 8.42
CA PRO A 82 1.08 6.87 9.70
C PRO A 82 -0.17 6.01 9.51
N SER A 83 -0.06 4.75 9.94
CA SER A 83 -0.96 3.67 9.60
C SER A 83 -1.29 2.89 10.87
N GLN A 84 -2.49 2.32 10.94
CA GLN A 84 -2.79 1.34 11.97
C GLN A 84 -2.26 -0.04 11.55
N ARG A 85 -2.35 -1.01 12.46
CA ARG A 85 -2.22 -2.42 12.12
C ARG A 85 -3.47 -2.84 11.36
N TRP A 86 -3.33 -3.32 10.13
CA TRP A 86 -4.43 -3.98 9.42
C TRP A 86 -4.23 -5.48 9.40
N GLN A 87 -5.34 -6.22 9.36
CA GLN A 87 -5.31 -7.64 8.99
C GLN A 87 -5.09 -7.81 7.49
N PHE A 88 -5.68 -6.91 6.70
CA PHE A 88 -5.67 -6.98 5.24
C PHE A 88 -5.89 -5.60 4.63
N ILE A 89 -5.24 -5.34 3.48
CA ILE A 89 -5.50 -4.17 2.64
C ILE A 89 -5.75 -4.67 1.22
N GLU A 90 -6.92 -4.36 0.69
CA GLU A 90 -7.32 -4.83 -0.65
C GLU A 90 -7.00 -3.79 -1.73
N ARG A 91 -7.28 -2.52 -1.45
CA ARG A 91 -7.20 -1.47 -2.45
C ARG A 91 -6.75 -0.16 -1.84
N MET A 92 -5.98 0.59 -2.61
CA MET A 92 -5.43 1.89 -2.24
C MET A 92 -5.65 2.85 -3.40
N VAL A 93 -6.20 4.04 -3.12
CA VAL A 93 -6.38 5.09 -4.12
C VAL A 93 -6.18 6.46 -3.48
N TRP A 94 -5.34 7.30 -4.09
CA TRP A 94 -5.14 8.66 -3.61
C TRP A 94 -6.25 9.59 -4.08
N LEU A 95 -6.68 10.52 -3.22
CA LEU A 95 -7.50 11.66 -3.65
C LEU A 95 -6.71 12.53 -4.64
N PRO A 96 -7.35 13.22 -5.61
CA PRO A 96 -6.66 14.01 -6.64
C PRO A 96 -5.75 15.11 -6.10
N ASN A 97 -6.05 15.65 -4.93
CA ASN A 97 -5.23 16.66 -4.25
C ASN A 97 -4.00 16.09 -3.53
N GLY A 98 -3.82 14.77 -3.52
CA GLY A 98 -2.71 14.07 -2.85
C GLY A 98 -2.72 14.16 -1.32
N SER A 99 -3.78 14.67 -0.69
CA SER A 99 -3.81 14.90 0.76
C SER A 99 -4.16 13.64 1.55
N THR A 100 -4.87 12.71 0.93
CA THR A 100 -5.48 11.56 1.59
C THR A 100 -5.43 10.34 0.69
N LEU A 101 -4.98 9.23 1.24
CA LEU A 101 -5.12 7.92 0.63
C LEU A 101 -6.40 7.28 1.17
N LEU A 102 -7.28 6.86 0.27
CA LEU A 102 -8.40 5.99 0.62
C LEU A 102 -7.96 4.54 0.50
N VAL A 103 -8.33 3.74 1.50
CA VAL A 103 -7.92 2.34 1.62
C VAL A 103 -9.15 1.49 1.89
N ILE A 104 -9.27 0.38 1.17
CA ILE A 104 -10.15 -0.71 1.61
C ILE A 104 -9.32 -1.60 2.53
N GLY A 105 -9.62 -1.54 3.82
CA GLY A 105 -8.82 -2.15 4.87
C GLY A 105 -9.68 -2.90 5.89
N GLN A 106 -9.15 -4.02 6.36
CA GLN A 106 -9.72 -4.81 7.45
C GLN A 106 -8.90 -4.59 8.72
N ASP A 107 -9.58 -4.19 9.80
CA ASP A 107 -8.95 -4.09 11.11
C ASP A 107 -8.75 -5.48 11.73
N PRO A 108 -7.74 -5.68 12.59
CA PRO A 108 -7.50 -6.96 13.27
C PRO A 108 -8.68 -7.49 14.09
N GLU A 109 -9.59 -6.61 14.50
CA GLU A 109 -10.75 -6.94 15.32
C GLU A 109 -12.06 -6.99 14.51
N SER A 110 -11.99 -6.86 13.17
CA SER A 110 -13.17 -6.81 12.31
C SER A 110 -13.19 -7.93 11.27
N THR A 111 -14.37 -8.47 11.02
CA THR A 111 -14.59 -9.41 9.90
C THR A 111 -14.79 -8.67 8.58
N PHE A 112 -15.15 -7.38 8.60
CA PHE A 112 -15.55 -6.63 7.40
C PHE A 112 -14.47 -5.69 6.90
N GLN A 113 -14.34 -5.61 5.58
CA GLN A 113 -13.50 -4.64 4.89
C GLN A 113 -14.24 -3.31 4.76
N GLN A 114 -13.66 -2.24 5.32
CA GLN A 114 -14.26 -0.90 5.30
C GLN A 114 -13.40 0.07 4.49
N ILE A 115 -14.00 1.19 4.10
CA ILE A 115 -13.27 2.31 3.51
C ILE A 115 -12.66 3.14 4.64
N TRP A 116 -11.36 3.41 4.53
CA TRP A 116 -10.56 4.22 5.44
C TRP A 116 -9.97 5.42 4.72
N ALA A 117 -9.86 6.54 5.43
CA ALA A 117 -9.08 7.69 5.02
C ALA A 117 -7.77 7.74 5.82
N VAL A 118 -6.64 7.75 5.11
CA VAL A 118 -5.28 7.84 5.66
C VAL A 118 -4.65 9.17 5.23
N PRO A 119 -4.49 10.14 6.14
CA PRO A 119 -3.89 11.44 5.82
C PRO A 119 -2.41 11.35 5.44
N ALA A 120 -1.99 12.04 4.37
CA ALA A 120 -0.61 12.03 3.88
C ALA A 120 0.40 12.70 4.83
N ARG A 121 -0.05 13.75 5.54
CA ARG A 121 0.80 14.65 6.35
C ARG A 121 0.63 14.39 7.85
N GLY A 122 0.40 13.13 8.21
CA GLY A 122 0.15 12.74 9.61
C GLY A 122 -1.28 12.97 10.06
N GLY A 123 -1.60 12.39 11.22
CA GLY A 123 -2.97 12.17 11.68
C GLY A 123 -3.27 10.67 11.79
N LYS A 124 -4.39 10.34 12.44
CA LYS A 124 -4.82 8.95 12.59
C LYS A 124 -5.70 8.55 11.40
N PRO A 125 -5.48 7.36 10.80
CA PRO A 125 -6.47 6.75 9.92
C PRO A 125 -7.84 6.71 10.58
N HIS A 126 -8.90 6.93 9.81
CA HIS A 126 -10.27 6.81 10.30
C HIS A 126 -11.19 6.16 9.27
N LYS A 127 -12.20 5.46 9.77
CA LYS A 127 -13.27 4.87 8.97
C LYS A 127 -14.08 5.95 8.27
N VAL A 128 -14.29 5.79 6.98
CA VAL A 128 -15.30 6.50 6.18
C VAL A 128 -16.62 5.74 6.24
N THR A 129 -16.56 4.41 6.23
CA THR A 129 -17.72 3.50 6.38
C THR A 129 -17.56 2.66 7.64
N ASN A 130 -18.67 2.28 8.27
CA ASN A 130 -18.67 1.44 9.47
C ASN A 130 -19.97 0.64 9.59
N ASP A 131 -20.40 0.07 8.47
CA ASP A 131 -21.53 -0.84 8.41
C ASP A 131 -21.06 -2.31 8.32
N LEU A 132 -21.99 -3.24 8.11
CA LEU A 132 -21.72 -4.68 8.09
C LEU A 132 -21.46 -5.22 6.66
N ASN A 133 -21.24 -4.35 5.68
CA ASN A 133 -20.93 -4.78 4.31
C ASN A 133 -19.42 -4.83 4.06
N ASP A 134 -19.01 -5.71 3.16
CA ASP A 134 -17.66 -5.70 2.60
C ASP A 134 -17.58 -4.78 1.38
N TYR A 135 -16.69 -3.81 1.47
CA TYR A 135 -16.33 -2.96 0.34
C TYR A 135 -15.12 -3.57 -0.35
N ILE A 136 -15.22 -3.88 -1.65
CA ILE A 136 -14.13 -4.49 -2.44
C ILE A 136 -13.64 -3.58 -3.59
N GLY A 137 -14.30 -2.44 -3.79
CA GLY A 137 -14.01 -1.52 -4.89
C GLY A 137 -14.10 -0.06 -4.47
N ILE A 138 -13.07 0.71 -4.84
CA ILE A 138 -13.06 2.16 -4.68
C ILE A 138 -12.30 2.81 -5.83
N ARG A 139 -12.80 3.94 -6.33
CA ARG A 139 -12.11 4.78 -7.31
C ARG A 139 -12.41 6.25 -7.02
N VAL A 140 -11.49 7.11 -7.43
CA VAL A 140 -11.72 8.55 -7.55
C VAL A 140 -11.79 8.89 -9.03
N ASN A 141 -12.58 9.90 -9.38
CA ASN A 141 -12.72 10.37 -10.75
C ASN A 141 -11.63 11.38 -11.11
#